data_AF-A0A523T691-F1
#
_entry.id   AF-A0A523T691-F1
#
_cell.length_a   1.000
_cell.length_b   1.000
_cell.length_c   1.000
_cell.angle_alpha   90.00
_cell.angle_beta   90.00
_cell.angle_gamma   90.00
#
_symmetry.space_group_name_H-M   'P 1'
#
loop_
_entity.id
_entity.type
_entity.pdbx_description
1 polymer ?
#
loop_
_entity_poly.entity_id
_entity_poly.type
_entity_poly.pdbx_seq_one_letter_code
_entity_poly.pdbx_strand_id
1 'polypeptide(L)'
;MRFLDALPRLSSTIIFCCLVPLILTGHSEIDAYKESNQEEIRIHYLTDWQIEPSFKYDALCFLNTLTADSFYLKHYQSEFEEFEKRLKKPVKKALSNLKRKIKDEKRSIISVFFCLYFSAVDDKTIDDMLMTIQNSESMHKNLKKTPYYTDGGWRLYESVRNDLKTALIFLKEIQFESYWKKYILPKVNETIRQTRRELPKYDITGEVEAHLGFKLPSQKITAYILYFSRPHGIKITGTRYLTNVAWPLEVVLRNAIHEMMHPPYDLASDIELKKVIYLLKKDEFLMDKVLNHNPSYGYNSFETFIEEDCVQALEQIINEKLNIEAEAHRRWKEADEGMHVFAAALYSVMKKEKFNQKGEKFRDFLIRMIRSGELAPGRIKIIYDNFYAQGS
;
A
#
# COMPACT_ATOMS: atom_id res chain seq x y z
N MET A 1 -41.60 -19.21 -3.32
CA MET A 1 -41.50 -18.20 -2.22
C MET A 1 -40.03 -17.85 -2.06
N ARG A 2 -39.51 -16.88 -2.82
CA ARG A 2 -39.23 -15.50 -2.38
C ARG A 2 -38.55 -15.43 -1.00
N PHE A 3 -37.22 -15.39 -1.01
CA PHE A 3 -36.41 -14.61 -0.08
C PHE A 3 -35.32 -13.91 -0.90
N LEU A 4 -35.77 -12.87 -1.60
CA LEU A 4 -34.95 -11.73 -1.96
C LEU A 4 -35.08 -10.72 -0.80
N ASP A 5 -34.07 -9.88 -0.67
CA ASP A 5 -34.03 -8.67 0.17
C ASP A 5 -33.51 -8.83 1.61
N ALA A 6 -32.18 -8.86 1.71
CA ALA A 6 -31.44 -8.11 2.73
C ALA A 6 -29.99 -7.92 2.26
N LEU A 7 -29.76 -7.02 1.29
CA LEU A 7 -28.44 -6.45 1.07
C LEU A 7 -28.10 -5.57 2.28
N PRO A 8 -27.02 -5.83 3.03
CA PRO A 8 -26.55 -4.88 4.01
C PRO A 8 -26.11 -3.60 3.28
N ARG A 9 -26.59 -2.44 3.73
CA ARG A 9 -25.98 -1.15 3.36
C ARG A 9 -24.49 -1.25 3.70
N LEU A 10 -23.63 -1.24 2.68
CA LEU A 10 -22.18 -1.20 2.83
C LEU A 10 -21.82 0.11 3.56
N SER A 11 -21.65 0.00 4.88
CA SER A 11 -20.95 1.00 5.68
C SER A 11 -19.54 1.13 5.10
N SER A 12 -19.14 2.36 4.80
CA SER A 12 -17.76 2.84 4.59
C SER A 12 -16.71 1.73 4.54
N THR A 13 -16.40 1.25 3.33
CA THR A 13 -15.29 0.32 3.12
C THR A 13 -13.99 1.05 3.42
N ILE A 14 -13.46 0.81 4.62
CA ILE A 14 -12.14 1.27 5.07
C ILE A 14 -11.07 0.50 4.29
N ILE A 15 -10.16 1.24 3.67
CA ILE A 15 -9.01 0.72 2.93
C ILE A 15 -7.79 0.95 3.80
N PHE A 16 -7.02 -0.10 4.05
CA PHE A 16 -5.70 0.02 4.63
C PHE A 16 -4.70 -0.12 3.49
N CYS A 17 -3.93 0.91 3.17
CA CYS A 17 -2.73 0.69 2.37
C CYS A 17 -1.63 0.26 3.35
N CYS A 18 -0.63 -0.50 2.89
CA CYS A 18 0.50 -0.87 3.75
C CYS A 18 1.79 -0.85 2.96
N LEU A 19 2.69 0.07 3.31
CA LEU A 19 4.06 0.09 2.82
C LEU A 19 5.00 -0.78 3.66
N VAL A 20 6.01 -1.34 3.01
CA VAL A 20 7.12 -2.01 3.71
C VAL A 20 7.98 -0.94 4.40
N PRO A 21 8.29 -1.07 5.69
CA PRO A 21 9.12 -0.09 6.39
C PRO A 21 10.56 -0.10 5.84
N LEU A 22 10.98 1.03 5.28
CA LEU A 22 12.38 1.29 4.93
C LEU A 22 13.22 1.45 6.21
N ILE A 23 14.16 0.54 6.44
CA ILE A 23 15.28 0.75 7.36
C ILE A 23 16.46 1.27 6.52
N LEU A 24 16.81 2.54 6.73
CA LEU A 24 17.86 3.25 6.00
C LEU A 24 19.26 2.66 6.24
N THR A 25 19.84 2.03 5.22
CA THR A 25 21.28 2.09 4.92
C THR A 25 21.42 2.19 3.41
N GLY A 26 22.09 3.26 2.96
CA GLY A 26 22.00 3.78 1.59
C GLY A 26 22.53 2.86 0.50
N HIS A 27 21.99 3.06 -0.70
CA HIS A 27 22.63 3.25 -2.01
C HIS A 27 21.47 3.62 -2.97
N SER A 28 21.44 4.84 -3.51
CA SER A 28 20.41 5.32 -4.44
C SER A 28 20.91 5.26 -5.88
N GLU A 29 20.25 4.50 -6.76
CA GLU A 29 20.42 4.59 -8.21
C GLU A 29 19.69 5.83 -8.76
N ILE A 30 20.30 7.02 -8.59
CA ILE A 30 19.90 8.26 -9.29
C ILE A 30 21.06 8.82 -10.15
N ASP A 31 22.13 8.05 -10.35
CA ASP A 31 23.22 8.49 -11.24
C ASP A 31 22.97 8.15 -12.73
N ALA A 32 21.80 7.59 -13.08
CA ALA A 32 21.33 7.49 -14.46
C ALA A 32 20.47 8.68 -14.93
N TYR A 33 20.27 9.70 -14.08
CA TYR A 33 19.39 10.86 -14.37
C TYR A 33 20.14 12.21 -14.42
N LYS A 34 21.47 12.19 -14.44
CA LYS A 34 22.27 13.40 -14.60
C LYS A 34 22.81 13.51 -16.02
N GLU A 35 21.92 13.84 -16.95
CA GLU A 35 22.21 14.64 -18.14
C GLU A 35 20.90 14.94 -18.90
N SER A 36 20.12 15.91 -18.45
CA SER A 36 19.32 16.73 -19.38
C SER A 36 19.08 18.13 -18.81
N ASN A 37 19.60 19.11 -19.55
CA ASN A 37 19.21 20.51 -19.47
C ASN A 37 17.70 20.63 -19.63
N GLN A 38 17.02 21.35 -18.72
CA GLN A 38 15.68 21.97 -18.90
C GLN A 38 14.76 21.35 -19.97
N GLU A 39 14.57 20.04 -19.97
CA GLU A 39 13.48 19.42 -20.71
C GLU A 39 12.26 19.52 -19.80
N GLU A 40 11.22 20.20 -20.28
CA GLU A 40 9.87 20.05 -19.72
C GLU A 40 9.63 18.57 -19.47
N ILE A 41 9.42 18.18 -18.21
CA ILE A 41 9.08 16.80 -17.86
C ILE A 41 7.82 16.48 -18.66
N ARG A 42 7.98 15.69 -19.73
CA ARG A 42 6.84 15.19 -20.51
C ARG A 42 6.13 14.16 -19.66
N ILE A 43 5.14 14.64 -18.91
CA ILE A 43 4.18 13.82 -18.19
C ILE A 43 3.46 12.91 -19.17
N HIS A 44 3.01 11.77 -18.67
CA HIS A 44 2.11 10.92 -19.43
C HIS A 44 0.73 11.58 -19.55
N TYR A 45 0.07 11.35 -20.68
CA TYR A 45 -1.22 11.97 -21.02
C TYR A 45 -2.40 10.99 -20.97
N LEU A 46 -2.11 9.71 -20.66
CA LEU A 46 -3.11 8.67 -20.53
C LEU A 46 -2.55 7.52 -19.69
N THR A 47 -3.40 6.94 -18.86
CA THR A 47 -3.12 5.71 -18.12
C THR A 47 -3.43 4.49 -19.00
N ASP A 48 -2.43 3.62 -19.20
CA ASP A 48 -2.62 2.30 -19.82
C ASP A 48 -2.99 1.26 -18.75
N TRP A 49 -4.27 0.97 -18.63
CA TRP A 49 -4.81 0.11 -17.60
C TRP A 49 -4.65 -1.38 -17.94
N GLN A 50 -3.96 -2.11 -17.05
CA GLN A 50 -3.98 -3.56 -17.00
C GLN A 50 -4.65 -4.04 -15.71
N ILE A 51 -5.59 -4.97 -15.84
CA ILE A 51 -6.32 -5.52 -14.70
C ILE A 51 -6.42 -7.04 -14.86
N GLU A 52 -5.88 -7.76 -13.89
CA GLU A 52 -5.70 -9.21 -13.98
C GLU A 52 -5.80 -9.91 -12.60
N PRO A 53 -6.20 -11.19 -12.54
CA PRO A 53 -6.11 -11.97 -11.32
C PRO A 53 -4.65 -12.38 -11.08
N SER A 54 -4.29 -12.75 -9.84
CA SER A 54 -2.99 -13.36 -9.57
C SER A 54 -3.06 -14.40 -8.46
N PHE A 55 -2.87 -15.67 -8.85
CA PHE A 55 -2.79 -16.78 -7.90
C PHE A 55 -1.61 -16.63 -6.94
N LYS A 56 -0.43 -16.22 -7.46
CA LYS A 56 0.77 -15.95 -6.65
C LYS A 56 0.47 -15.04 -5.47
N TYR A 57 -0.16 -13.90 -5.74
CA TYR A 57 -0.43 -12.91 -4.70
C TYR A 57 -1.55 -13.35 -3.75
N ASP A 58 -2.58 -14.04 -4.23
CA ASP A 58 -3.60 -14.64 -3.36
C ASP A 58 -2.99 -15.70 -2.42
N ALA A 59 -2.09 -16.55 -2.93
CA ALA A 59 -1.40 -17.55 -2.12
C ALA A 59 -0.54 -16.92 -1.01
N LEU A 60 0.20 -15.85 -1.33
CA LEU A 60 1.00 -15.12 -0.34
C LEU A 60 0.12 -14.35 0.66
N CYS A 61 -0.99 -13.78 0.21
CA CYS A 61 -1.94 -13.10 1.09
C CYS A 61 -2.63 -14.07 2.07
N PHE A 62 -2.99 -15.26 1.59
CA PHE A 62 -3.63 -16.28 2.42
C PHE A 62 -2.77 -16.76 3.60
N LEU A 63 -1.44 -16.57 3.53
CA LEU A 63 -0.55 -16.88 4.65
C LEU A 63 -0.91 -16.10 5.92
N ASN A 64 -1.37 -14.86 5.82
CA ASN A 64 -1.86 -14.08 6.96
C ASN A 64 -2.98 -14.83 7.69
N THR A 65 -3.99 -15.27 6.96
CA THR A 65 -5.14 -16.03 7.48
C THR A 65 -4.70 -17.33 8.13
N LEU A 66 -3.78 -18.08 7.49
CA LEU A 66 -3.27 -19.34 8.02
C LEU A 66 -2.49 -19.19 9.34
N THR A 67 -2.03 -17.98 9.69
CA THR A 67 -1.41 -17.72 11.01
C THR A 67 -2.39 -17.68 12.18
N ALA A 68 -3.70 -17.81 11.91
CA ALA A 68 -4.78 -17.70 12.91
C ALA A 68 -4.81 -16.34 13.62
N ASP A 69 -4.29 -15.29 12.98
CA ASP A 69 -4.27 -13.94 13.53
C ASP A 69 -5.68 -13.34 13.48
N SER A 70 -6.22 -13.00 14.65
CA SER A 70 -7.59 -12.49 14.83
C SER A 70 -7.88 -11.24 14.01
N PHE A 71 -6.86 -10.45 13.65
CA PHE A 71 -7.02 -9.32 12.75
C PHE A 71 -7.56 -9.75 11.38
N TYR A 72 -7.01 -10.83 10.81
CA TYR A 72 -7.39 -11.33 9.48
C TYR A 72 -8.59 -12.28 9.54
N LEU A 73 -8.78 -13.00 10.65
CA LEU A 73 -9.92 -13.90 10.82
C LEU A 73 -11.27 -13.19 10.76
N LYS A 74 -11.33 -11.89 11.10
CA LYS A 74 -12.52 -11.04 10.88
C LYS A 74 -13.01 -11.04 9.42
N HIS A 75 -12.13 -11.32 8.47
CA HIS A 75 -12.44 -11.33 7.03
C HIS A 75 -12.48 -12.74 6.42
N TYR A 76 -11.76 -13.70 7.01
CA TYR A 76 -11.49 -15.01 6.39
C TYR A 76 -11.68 -16.20 7.33
N GLN A 77 -12.57 -16.07 8.32
CA GLN A 77 -12.84 -17.13 9.31
C GLN A 77 -13.22 -18.46 8.63
N SER A 78 -14.14 -18.42 7.66
CA SER A 78 -14.61 -19.62 6.94
C SER A 78 -13.48 -20.34 6.22
N GLU A 79 -12.63 -19.59 5.53
CA GLU A 79 -11.51 -20.12 4.78
C GLU A 79 -10.44 -20.66 5.74
N PHE A 80 -10.20 -20.00 6.87
CA PHE A 80 -9.31 -20.55 7.90
C PHE A 80 -9.81 -21.92 8.41
N GLU A 81 -11.09 -22.03 8.79
CA GLU A 81 -11.68 -23.26 9.32
C GLU A 81 -11.66 -24.43 8.32
N GLU A 82 -11.77 -24.14 7.01
CA GLU A 82 -11.67 -25.13 5.95
C GLU A 82 -10.27 -25.77 5.89
N PHE A 83 -9.22 -24.96 6.04
CA PHE A 83 -7.84 -25.41 5.84
C PHE A 83 -7.10 -25.74 7.14
N GLU A 84 -7.52 -25.20 8.29
CA GLU A 84 -6.83 -25.38 9.58
C GLU A 84 -6.72 -26.86 9.96
N LYS A 85 -7.77 -27.64 9.68
CA LYS A 85 -7.83 -29.09 9.97
C LYS A 85 -6.72 -29.88 9.27
N ARG A 86 -6.12 -29.33 8.21
CA ARG A 86 -5.05 -29.95 7.42
C ARG A 86 -3.65 -29.47 7.85
N LEU A 87 -3.56 -28.46 8.72
CA LEU A 87 -2.29 -27.91 9.18
C LEU A 87 -1.56 -28.91 10.09
N LYS A 88 -0.46 -29.46 9.58
CA LYS A 88 0.45 -30.33 10.34
C LYS A 88 1.37 -29.50 11.24
N LYS A 89 1.93 -30.14 12.29
CA LYS A 89 2.84 -29.47 13.25
C LYS A 89 3.99 -28.68 12.60
N PRO A 90 4.70 -29.18 11.56
CA PRO A 90 5.77 -28.41 10.92
C PRO A 90 5.28 -27.12 10.27
N VAL A 91 4.10 -27.17 9.64
CA VAL A 91 3.48 -26.01 8.98
C VAL A 91 3.02 -24.98 10.01
N LYS A 92 2.37 -25.42 11.10
CA LYS A 92 1.98 -24.52 12.20
C LYS A 92 3.20 -23.80 12.79
N LYS A 93 4.31 -24.51 12.98
CA LYS A 93 5.57 -23.91 13.45
C LYS A 93 6.13 -22.90 12.46
N ALA A 94 6.14 -23.22 11.17
CA ALA A 94 6.60 -22.31 10.13
C ALA A 94 5.76 -21.02 10.09
N LEU A 95 4.43 -21.13 10.07
CA LEU A 95 3.52 -19.99 10.09
C LEU A 95 3.68 -19.13 11.35
N SER A 96 3.85 -19.76 12.52
CA SER A 96 4.14 -19.06 13.77
C SER A 96 5.47 -18.31 13.72
N ASN A 97 6.52 -18.90 13.13
CA ASN A 97 7.80 -18.23 12.92
C ASN A 97 7.69 -17.06 11.95
N LEU A 98 6.94 -17.20 10.85
CA LEU A 98 6.67 -16.10 9.91
C LEU A 98 6.01 -14.93 10.62
N LYS A 99 4.93 -15.20 11.39
CA LYS A 99 4.24 -14.18 12.17
C LYS A 99 5.18 -13.51 13.17
N ARG A 100 5.89 -14.29 13.98
CA ARG A 100 6.81 -13.74 14.98
C ARG A 100 7.87 -12.83 14.37
N LYS A 101 8.60 -13.32 13.35
CA LYS A 101 9.73 -12.58 12.78
C LYS A 101 9.32 -11.39 11.93
N ILE A 102 8.21 -11.48 11.19
CA ILE A 102 7.78 -10.41 10.27
C ILE A 102 6.82 -9.45 10.98
N LYS A 103 5.78 -9.99 11.62
CA LYS A 103 4.74 -9.18 12.26
C LYS A 103 5.14 -8.73 13.65
N ASP A 104 5.47 -9.65 14.55
CA ASP A 104 5.60 -9.28 15.96
C ASP A 104 6.92 -8.53 16.24
N GLU A 105 8.04 -9.00 15.67
CA GLU A 105 9.38 -8.43 15.89
C GLU A 105 9.69 -7.24 14.97
N LYS A 106 9.17 -7.25 13.74
CA LYS A 106 9.45 -6.22 12.73
C LYS A 106 8.28 -5.31 12.43
N ARG A 107 7.14 -5.51 13.09
CA ARG A 107 5.92 -4.71 12.92
C ARG A 107 5.54 -4.53 11.45
N SER A 108 5.68 -5.61 10.68
CA SER A 108 5.36 -5.66 9.25
C SER A 108 4.20 -6.65 9.00
N ILE A 109 3.77 -6.77 7.77
CA ILE A 109 2.69 -7.66 7.38
C ILE A 109 3.25 -8.74 6.46
N ILE A 110 2.93 -10.01 6.75
CA ILE A 110 3.48 -11.16 6.02
C ILE A 110 3.16 -11.06 4.52
N SER A 111 1.90 -10.76 4.19
CA SER A 111 1.48 -10.61 2.78
C SER A 111 2.19 -9.46 2.08
N VAL A 112 2.25 -8.27 2.69
CA VAL A 112 2.91 -7.08 2.13
C VAL A 112 4.39 -7.37 1.87
N PHE A 113 5.07 -7.96 2.84
CA PHE A 113 6.48 -8.32 2.74
C PHE A 113 6.73 -9.30 1.58
N PHE A 114 6.02 -10.42 1.53
CA PHE A 114 6.28 -11.41 0.49
C PHE A 114 5.75 -10.99 -0.89
N CYS A 115 4.61 -10.31 -0.98
CA CYS A 115 4.09 -9.82 -2.26
C CYS A 115 5.05 -8.82 -2.91
N LEU A 116 5.66 -7.93 -2.11
CA LEU A 116 6.71 -7.04 -2.62
C LEU A 116 7.88 -7.83 -3.19
N TYR A 117 8.40 -8.82 -2.46
CA TYR A 117 9.58 -9.59 -2.87
C TYR A 117 9.31 -10.37 -4.16
N PHE A 118 8.20 -11.12 -4.17
CA PHE A 118 7.78 -11.90 -5.32
C PHE A 118 7.23 -11.07 -6.48
N SER A 119 7.11 -9.74 -6.34
CA SER A 119 6.85 -8.85 -7.47
C SER A 119 8.10 -8.57 -8.31
N ALA A 120 9.29 -8.82 -7.78
CA ALA A 120 10.54 -8.67 -8.51
C ALA A 120 10.86 -9.86 -9.43
N VAL A 121 9.97 -10.84 -9.52
CA VAL A 121 10.03 -12.02 -10.40
C VAL A 121 8.66 -12.34 -10.98
N ASP A 122 8.64 -13.06 -12.11
CA ASP A 122 7.44 -13.35 -12.90
C ASP A 122 6.79 -14.70 -12.56
N ASP A 123 6.96 -15.17 -11.32
CA ASP A 123 6.36 -16.42 -10.83
C ASP A 123 4.83 -16.41 -11.00
N LYS A 124 4.24 -17.55 -11.38
CA LYS A 124 2.79 -17.69 -11.59
C LYS A 124 2.17 -18.81 -10.76
N THR A 125 2.95 -19.84 -10.44
CA THR A 125 2.52 -21.05 -9.72
C THR A 125 3.26 -21.21 -8.39
N ILE A 126 2.81 -22.15 -7.55
CA ILE A 126 3.57 -22.50 -6.34
C ILE A 126 4.94 -23.09 -6.71
N ASP A 127 5.04 -23.82 -7.81
CA ASP A 127 6.30 -24.43 -8.24
C ASP A 127 7.31 -23.37 -8.68
N ASP A 128 6.86 -22.32 -9.40
CA ASP A 128 7.71 -21.17 -9.71
C ASP A 128 8.24 -20.50 -8.43
N MET A 129 7.35 -20.26 -7.46
CA MET A 129 7.74 -19.65 -6.19
C MET A 129 8.74 -20.52 -5.41
N LEU A 130 8.57 -21.85 -5.42
CA LEU A 130 9.51 -22.78 -4.78
C LEU A 130 10.88 -22.79 -5.47
N MET A 131 10.92 -22.66 -6.80
CA MET A 131 12.17 -22.48 -7.55
C MET A 131 12.86 -21.16 -7.19
N THR A 132 12.12 -20.05 -7.10
CA THR A 132 12.66 -18.76 -6.65
C THR A 132 13.19 -18.81 -5.22
N ILE A 133 12.54 -19.56 -4.32
CA ILE A 133 13.02 -19.79 -2.95
C ILE A 133 14.31 -20.61 -2.94
N GLN A 134 14.47 -21.57 -3.85
CA GLN A 134 15.71 -22.35 -3.98
C GLN A 134 16.85 -21.51 -4.56
N ASN A 135 16.55 -20.64 -5.53
CA ASN A 135 17.51 -19.72 -6.14
C ASN A 135 16.92 -18.30 -6.22
N SER A 136 17.21 -17.48 -5.21
CA SER A 136 16.66 -16.13 -5.08
C SER A 136 17.51 -15.03 -5.73
N GLU A 137 18.55 -15.37 -6.51
CA GLU A 137 19.48 -14.39 -7.08
C GLU A 137 18.80 -13.35 -7.99
N SER A 138 17.90 -13.80 -8.87
CA SER A 138 17.15 -12.90 -9.76
C SER A 138 16.26 -11.94 -8.96
N MET A 139 15.56 -12.47 -7.96
CA MET A 139 14.72 -11.67 -7.07
C MET A 139 15.55 -10.64 -6.31
N HIS A 140 16.72 -11.02 -5.78
CA HIS A 140 17.63 -10.11 -5.08
C HIS A 140 18.10 -8.98 -5.99
N LYS A 141 18.59 -9.34 -7.18
CA LYS A 141 19.10 -8.40 -8.17
C LYS A 141 18.03 -7.41 -8.62
N ASN A 142 16.81 -7.88 -8.83
CA ASN A 142 15.71 -7.03 -9.28
C ASN A 142 15.20 -6.13 -8.15
N LEU A 143 15.09 -6.63 -6.91
CA LEU A 143 14.71 -5.81 -5.77
C LEU A 143 15.69 -4.66 -5.54
N LYS A 144 17.00 -4.89 -5.64
CA LYS A 144 18.04 -3.86 -5.46
C LYS A 144 17.87 -2.61 -6.33
N LYS A 145 17.19 -2.75 -7.47
CA LYS A 145 16.90 -1.65 -8.41
C LYS A 145 15.66 -0.84 -8.02
N THR A 146 15.03 -1.17 -6.89
CA THR A 146 13.77 -0.57 -6.45
C THR A 146 13.99 0.22 -5.17
N PRO A 147 13.18 1.27 -4.92
CA PRO A 147 13.29 2.05 -3.68
C PRO A 147 12.94 1.25 -2.42
N TYR A 148 12.38 0.04 -2.58
CA TYR A 148 11.94 -0.80 -1.47
C TYR A 148 13.02 -1.75 -0.95
N TYR A 149 14.20 -1.82 -1.60
CA TYR A 149 15.28 -2.69 -1.13
C TYR A 149 15.97 -2.12 0.11
N THR A 150 16.19 -2.99 1.08
CA THR A 150 17.11 -2.75 2.19
C THR A 150 17.87 -4.02 2.51
N ASP A 151 19.13 -3.90 2.95
CA ASP A 151 19.90 -5.08 3.37
C ASP A 151 19.26 -5.76 4.59
N GLY A 152 18.62 -4.97 5.46
CA GLY A 152 17.86 -5.49 6.61
C GLY A 152 16.67 -6.34 6.19
N GLY A 153 15.89 -5.87 5.22
CA GLY A 153 14.77 -6.62 4.65
C GLY A 153 15.25 -7.91 3.98
N TRP A 154 16.32 -7.85 3.19
CA TRP A 154 16.85 -9.04 2.52
C TRP A 154 17.33 -10.10 3.53
N ARG A 155 18.03 -9.68 4.58
CA ARG A 155 18.42 -10.58 5.69
C ARG A 155 17.20 -11.18 6.40
N LEU A 156 16.13 -10.39 6.58
CA LEU A 156 14.88 -10.91 7.15
C LEU A 156 14.30 -12.01 6.25
N TYR A 157 14.18 -11.75 4.93
CA TYR A 157 13.71 -12.74 3.94
C TYR A 157 14.53 -14.04 4.02
N GLU A 158 15.85 -13.95 3.95
CA GLU A 158 16.74 -15.12 4.05
C GLU A 158 16.51 -15.89 5.36
N SER A 159 16.29 -15.19 6.47
CA SER A 159 16.04 -15.82 7.78
C SER A 159 14.71 -16.56 7.90
N VAL A 160 13.72 -16.26 7.03
CA VAL A 160 12.38 -16.87 7.02
C VAL A 160 12.11 -17.73 5.79
N ARG A 161 13.05 -17.77 4.83
CA ARG A 161 12.90 -18.43 3.54
C ARG A 161 12.46 -19.90 3.66
N ASN A 162 13.02 -20.63 4.62
CA ASN A 162 12.66 -22.03 4.84
C ASN A 162 11.27 -22.21 5.48
N ASP A 163 10.84 -21.26 6.33
CA ASP A 163 9.47 -21.25 6.86
C ASP A 163 8.46 -20.97 5.74
N LEU A 164 8.77 -20.01 4.85
CA LEU A 164 7.98 -19.74 3.65
C LEU A 164 7.91 -20.97 2.73
N LYS A 165 9.05 -21.64 2.47
CA LYS A 165 9.09 -22.89 1.70
C LYS A 165 8.14 -23.93 2.25
N THR A 166 8.14 -24.10 3.57
CA THR A 166 7.26 -25.06 4.28
C THR A 166 5.79 -24.71 4.09
N ALA A 167 5.43 -23.42 4.17
CA ALA A 167 4.08 -22.95 3.94
C ALA A 167 3.63 -23.15 2.49
N LEU A 168 4.48 -22.86 1.50
CA LEU A 168 4.15 -23.07 0.08
C LEU A 168 4.00 -24.55 -0.30
N ILE A 169 4.86 -25.43 0.23
CA ILE A 169 4.71 -26.88 0.07
C ILE A 169 3.36 -27.34 0.63
N PHE A 170 2.96 -26.83 1.80
CA PHE A 170 1.64 -27.11 2.34
C PHE A 170 0.49 -26.65 1.43
N LEU A 171 0.56 -25.43 0.87
CA LEU A 171 -0.44 -24.95 -0.10
C LEU A 171 -0.54 -25.87 -1.33
N LYS A 172 0.60 -26.43 -1.78
CA LYS A 172 0.62 -27.43 -2.85
C LYS A 172 -0.04 -28.75 -2.43
N GLU A 173 0.32 -29.28 -1.25
CA GLU A 173 -0.23 -30.53 -0.71
C GLU A 173 -1.77 -30.48 -0.56
N ILE A 174 -2.32 -29.34 -0.13
CA ILE A 174 -3.78 -29.19 0.02
C ILE A 174 -4.50 -28.80 -1.28
N GLN A 175 -3.77 -28.74 -2.39
CA GLN A 175 -4.29 -28.35 -3.71
C GLN A 175 -4.96 -26.97 -3.70
N PHE A 176 -4.34 -26.00 -3.01
CA PHE A 176 -4.88 -24.65 -2.89
C PHE A 176 -5.10 -23.97 -4.25
N GLU A 177 -4.23 -24.22 -5.23
CA GLU A 177 -4.42 -23.70 -6.60
C GLU A 177 -5.71 -24.22 -7.26
N SER A 178 -6.04 -25.50 -7.07
CA SER A 178 -7.28 -26.10 -7.57
C SER A 178 -8.49 -25.47 -6.89
N TYR A 179 -8.43 -25.26 -5.58
CA TYR A 179 -9.45 -24.53 -4.83
C TYR A 179 -9.64 -23.10 -5.37
N TRP A 180 -8.54 -22.38 -5.56
CA TRP A 180 -8.55 -21.00 -6.06
C TRP A 180 -9.16 -20.92 -7.47
N LYS A 181 -8.73 -21.78 -8.39
CA LYS A 181 -9.26 -21.84 -9.77
C LYS A 181 -10.76 -22.15 -9.78
N LYS A 182 -11.23 -23.01 -8.88
CA LYS A 182 -12.63 -23.46 -8.83
C LYS A 182 -13.56 -22.43 -8.18
N TYR A 183 -13.17 -21.83 -7.07
CA TYR A 183 -14.08 -21.05 -6.22
C TYR A 183 -13.78 -19.55 -6.17
N ILE A 184 -12.53 -19.16 -6.43
CA ILE A 184 -12.07 -17.78 -6.25
C ILE A 184 -11.93 -17.07 -7.60
N LEU A 185 -11.19 -17.65 -8.53
CA LEU A 185 -10.93 -17.08 -9.85
C LEU A 185 -12.21 -16.68 -10.61
N PRO A 186 -13.33 -17.44 -10.58
CA PRO A 186 -14.56 -17.01 -11.25
C PRO A 186 -15.12 -15.70 -10.71
N LYS A 187 -15.08 -15.50 -9.37
CA LYS A 187 -15.53 -14.28 -8.71
C LYS A 187 -14.63 -13.10 -9.11
N VAL A 188 -13.32 -13.30 -9.05
CA VAL A 188 -12.31 -12.30 -9.44
C VAL A 188 -12.50 -11.88 -10.90
N ASN A 189 -12.64 -12.85 -11.81
CA ASN A 189 -12.83 -12.56 -13.23
C ASN A 189 -14.13 -11.81 -13.53
N GLU A 190 -15.20 -12.03 -12.76
CA GLU A 190 -16.42 -11.23 -12.88
C GLU A 190 -16.17 -9.77 -12.49
N THR A 191 -15.57 -9.50 -11.34
CA THR A 191 -15.20 -8.14 -10.94
C THR A 191 -14.29 -7.48 -11.98
N ILE A 192 -13.28 -8.19 -12.49
CA ILE A 192 -12.39 -7.69 -13.55
C ILE A 192 -13.17 -7.26 -14.79
N ARG A 193 -14.15 -8.06 -15.24
CA ARG A 193 -14.99 -7.71 -16.40
C ARG A 193 -15.78 -6.43 -16.17
N GLN A 194 -16.28 -6.22 -14.94
CA GLN A 194 -17.04 -5.02 -14.58
C GLN A 194 -16.13 -3.80 -14.51
N THR A 195 -15.04 -3.88 -13.75
CA THR A 195 -14.09 -2.78 -13.53
C THR A 195 -13.41 -2.34 -14.84
N ARG A 196 -13.01 -3.28 -15.71
CA ARG A 196 -12.25 -2.98 -16.95
C ARG A 196 -12.97 -2.03 -17.89
N ARG A 197 -14.31 -2.00 -17.89
CA ARG A 197 -15.10 -1.14 -18.79
C ARG A 197 -15.01 0.34 -18.42
N GLU A 198 -14.79 0.63 -17.15
CA GLU A 198 -14.87 1.99 -16.61
C GLU A 198 -13.49 2.63 -16.44
N LEU A 199 -12.44 1.84 -16.17
CA LEU A 199 -11.08 2.33 -15.93
C LEU A 199 -10.54 3.29 -17.00
N PRO A 200 -10.72 3.07 -18.32
CA PRO A 200 -10.15 3.95 -19.34
C PRO A 200 -10.62 5.42 -19.29
N LYS A 201 -11.69 5.72 -18.52
CA LYS A 201 -12.18 7.09 -18.32
C LYS A 201 -11.27 7.92 -17.40
N TYR A 202 -10.35 7.28 -16.67
CA TYR A 202 -9.54 7.88 -15.63
C TYR A 202 -8.06 7.86 -16.02
N ASP A 203 -7.48 9.04 -16.22
CA ASP A 203 -6.03 9.20 -16.31
C ASP A 203 -5.44 9.51 -14.93
N ILE A 204 -4.97 8.47 -14.26
CA ILE A 204 -4.34 8.57 -12.94
C ILE A 204 -2.84 8.90 -13.06
N THR A 205 -2.14 8.33 -14.06
CA THR A 205 -0.72 8.58 -14.25
C THR A 205 -0.46 10.07 -14.47
N GLY A 206 -1.17 10.72 -15.40
CA GLY A 206 -0.98 12.15 -15.67
C GLY A 206 -1.27 13.02 -14.44
N GLU A 207 -2.36 12.72 -13.73
CA GLU A 207 -2.73 13.45 -12.51
C GLU A 207 -1.73 13.27 -11.38
N VAL A 208 -1.26 12.05 -11.13
CA VAL A 208 -0.25 11.79 -10.10
C VAL A 208 1.06 12.52 -10.41
N GLU A 209 1.54 12.45 -11.65
CA GLU A 209 2.78 13.12 -12.06
C GLU A 209 2.68 14.65 -11.96
N ALA A 210 1.52 15.23 -12.28
CA ALA A 210 1.28 16.67 -12.18
C ALA A 210 1.34 17.20 -10.74
N HIS A 211 0.96 16.39 -9.74
CA HIS A 211 0.99 16.77 -8.33
C HIS A 211 2.36 16.48 -7.68
N LEU A 212 2.98 15.35 -8.03
CA LEU A 212 4.31 14.98 -7.52
C LEU A 212 5.43 15.84 -8.12
N GLY A 213 5.30 16.22 -9.40
CA GLY A 213 6.30 16.99 -10.13
C GLY A 213 7.47 16.15 -10.66
N PHE A 214 7.30 14.83 -10.72
CA PHE A 214 8.20 13.86 -11.35
C PHE A 214 7.42 12.75 -12.05
N LYS A 215 8.08 12.07 -12.99
CA LYS A 215 7.49 11.04 -13.85
C LYS A 215 7.46 9.67 -13.16
N LEU A 216 6.36 8.94 -13.29
CA LEU A 216 6.25 7.55 -12.88
C LEU A 216 7.06 6.64 -13.81
N PRO A 217 7.51 5.46 -13.35
CA PRO A 217 8.30 4.53 -14.16
C PRO A 217 7.60 4.07 -15.45
N SER A 218 6.27 4.14 -15.50
CA SER A 218 5.47 3.77 -16.67
C SER A 218 4.09 4.45 -16.62
N GLN A 219 3.50 4.72 -17.79
CA GLN A 219 2.06 5.01 -17.91
C GLN A 219 1.16 3.81 -17.68
N LYS A 220 1.74 2.59 -17.68
CA LYS A 220 0.98 1.37 -17.53
C LYS A 220 0.72 1.11 -16.06
N ILE A 221 -0.53 1.12 -15.61
CA ILE A 221 -0.90 0.72 -14.26
C ILE A 221 -1.45 -0.70 -14.29
N THR A 222 -0.81 -1.63 -13.57
CA THR A 222 -1.34 -2.99 -13.39
C THR A 222 -2.00 -3.14 -12.01
N ALA A 223 -3.32 -3.36 -12.02
CA ALA A 223 -4.12 -3.68 -10.84
C ALA A 223 -4.35 -5.20 -10.76
N TYR A 224 -3.84 -5.83 -9.70
CA TYR A 224 -4.14 -7.23 -9.40
C TYR A 224 -5.37 -7.33 -8.49
N ILE A 225 -6.45 -7.91 -9.00
CA ILE A 225 -7.67 -8.14 -8.22
C ILE A 225 -7.54 -9.48 -7.48
N LEU A 226 -7.55 -9.45 -6.15
CA LEU A 226 -7.30 -10.60 -5.28
C LEU A 226 -8.48 -10.87 -4.35
N TYR A 227 -8.56 -12.07 -3.79
CA TYR A 227 -9.57 -12.43 -2.80
C TYR A 227 -9.06 -12.30 -1.37
N PHE A 228 -7.83 -12.74 -1.10
CA PHE A 228 -7.24 -12.85 0.24
C PHE A 228 -6.51 -11.60 0.74
N SER A 229 -6.59 -10.49 0.02
CA SER A 229 -5.86 -9.27 0.35
C SER A 229 -6.46 -8.40 1.47
N ARG A 230 -7.71 -8.62 1.89
CA ARG A 230 -8.35 -7.76 2.91
C ARG A 230 -7.60 -7.80 4.25
N PRO A 231 -7.56 -6.67 4.96
CA PRO A 231 -8.17 -5.38 4.58
C PRO A 231 -7.23 -4.48 3.74
N HIS A 232 -6.17 -5.04 3.17
CA HIS A 232 -5.03 -4.30 2.64
C HIS A 232 -5.04 -4.09 1.12
N GLY A 233 -4.79 -2.85 0.70
CA GLY A 233 -4.21 -2.47 -0.59
C GLY A 233 -2.69 -2.55 -0.46
N ILE A 234 -2.02 -3.08 -1.49
CA ILE A 234 -0.57 -3.35 -1.38
C ILE A 234 0.16 -2.79 -2.60
N LYS A 235 1.04 -1.82 -2.37
CA LYS A 235 2.09 -1.45 -3.33
C LYS A 235 3.04 -2.62 -3.58
N ILE A 236 3.32 -2.87 -4.85
CA ILE A 236 4.41 -3.73 -5.29
C ILE A 236 5.30 -2.98 -6.29
N THR A 237 6.40 -3.59 -6.71
CA THR A 237 7.40 -2.92 -7.55
C THR A 237 6.82 -2.40 -8.87
N GLY A 238 7.29 -1.23 -9.31
CA GLY A 238 6.81 -0.55 -10.51
C GLY A 238 5.45 0.11 -10.33
N THR A 239 4.74 0.34 -11.42
CA THR A 239 3.39 0.93 -11.45
C THR A 239 2.33 -0.15 -11.30
N ARG A 240 2.43 -0.93 -10.21
CA ARG A 240 1.59 -2.09 -9.95
C ARG A 240 1.12 -2.11 -8.50
N TYR A 241 -0.08 -2.60 -8.26
CA TYR A 241 -0.64 -2.72 -6.92
C TYR A 241 -1.64 -3.87 -6.81
N LEU A 242 -1.90 -4.30 -5.58
CA LEU A 242 -2.85 -5.35 -5.24
C LEU A 242 -4.09 -4.73 -4.62
N THR A 243 -5.26 -5.20 -5.02
CA THR A 243 -6.55 -4.70 -4.54
C THR A 243 -7.54 -5.86 -4.39
N ASN A 244 -8.65 -5.65 -3.67
CA ASN A 244 -9.58 -6.74 -3.35
C ASN A 244 -10.79 -6.82 -4.30
N VAL A 245 -11.22 -8.03 -4.59
CA VAL A 245 -12.41 -8.35 -5.40
C VAL A 245 -13.71 -7.81 -4.83
N ALA A 246 -13.80 -7.63 -3.50
CA ALA A 246 -14.99 -7.12 -2.84
C ALA A 246 -15.09 -5.58 -2.87
N TRP A 247 -14.08 -4.89 -3.40
CA TRP A 247 -14.04 -3.45 -3.40
C TRP A 247 -14.64 -2.85 -4.67
N PRO A 248 -15.45 -1.78 -4.55
CA PRO A 248 -16.06 -1.14 -5.70
C PRO A 248 -15.01 -0.37 -6.53
N LEU A 249 -15.39 0.05 -7.73
CA LEU A 249 -14.48 0.72 -8.69
C LEU A 249 -13.79 1.93 -8.09
N GLU A 250 -14.51 2.73 -7.31
CA GLU A 250 -13.99 3.95 -6.69
C GLU A 250 -12.82 3.62 -5.77
N VAL A 251 -12.94 2.54 -4.98
CA VAL A 251 -11.84 2.04 -4.14
C VAL A 251 -10.65 1.58 -4.98
N VAL A 252 -10.90 0.89 -6.10
CA VAL A 252 -9.84 0.45 -7.02
C VAL A 252 -9.07 1.65 -7.60
N LEU A 253 -9.77 2.72 -7.98
CA LEU A 253 -9.18 3.95 -8.51
C LEU A 253 -8.41 4.72 -7.43
N ARG A 254 -8.98 4.87 -6.23
CA ARG A 254 -8.29 5.49 -5.08
C ARG A 254 -6.98 4.76 -4.75
N ASN A 255 -7.01 3.43 -4.73
CA ASN A 255 -5.80 2.64 -4.53
C ASN A 255 -4.77 2.88 -5.63
N ALA A 256 -5.17 3.02 -6.89
CA ALA A 256 -4.22 3.35 -7.93
C ALA A 256 -3.57 4.73 -7.70
N ILE A 257 -4.37 5.76 -7.37
CA ILE A 257 -3.85 7.11 -7.06
C ILE A 257 -2.86 7.02 -5.90
N HIS A 258 -3.30 6.43 -4.78
CA HIS A 258 -2.53 6.26 -3.56
C HIS A 258 -1.19 5.56 -3.82
N GLU A 259 -1.24 4.37 -4.42
CA GLU A 259 -0.08 3.50 -4.57
C GLU A 259 0.88 4.02 -5.64
N MET A 260 0.41 4.78 -6.63
CA MET A 260 1.30 5.43 -7.60
C MET A 260 2.02 6.62 -7.01
N MET A 261 1.54 7.18 -5.89
CA MET A 261 2.22 8.25 -5.17
C MET A 261 3.29 7.75 -4.21
N HIS A 262 3.49 6.44 -4.02
CA HIS A 262 4.53 5.95 -3.12
C HIS A 262 5.88 5.68 -3.80
N PRO A 263 6.98 6.31 -3.34
CA PRO A 263 7.03 7.41 -2.35
C PRO A 263 6.67 8.77 -2.98
N PRO A 264 6.08 9.73 -2.25
CA PRO A 264 5.63 11.01 -2.79
C PRO A 264 6.77 12.03 -2.98
N TYR A 265 7.97 11.66 -2.55
CA TYR A 265 9.20 12.42 -2.64
C TYR A 265 10.40 11.48 -2.45
N ASP A 266 11.61 11.95 -2.80
CA ASP A 266 12.86 11.24 -2.50
C ASP A 266 13.46 11.72 -1.18
N LEU A 267 13.05 11.12 -0.06
CA LEU A 267 13.59 11.47 1.26
C LEU A 267 15.07 11.07 1.44
N ALA A 268 15.54 10.07 0.68
CA ALA A 268 16.88 9.52 0.88
C ALA A 268 17.96 10.48 0.36
N SER A 269 17.73 11.07 -0.82
CA SER A 269 18.68 11.99 -1.46
C SER A 269 18.40 13.46 -1.11
N ASP A 270 17.17 13.80 -0.71
CA ASP A 270 16.79 15.19 -0.42
C ASP A 270 17.08 15.61 1.01
N ILE A 271 18.31 16.09 1.23
CA ILE A 271 18.79 16.56 2.53
C ILE A 271 17.91 17.71 3.07
N GLU A 272 17.40 18.57 2.20
CA GLU A 272 16.62 19.73 2.59
C GLU A 272 15.25 19.29 3.13
N LEU A 273 14.51 18.50 2.34
CA LEU A 273 13.22 17.96 2.73
C LEU A 273 13.36 17.15 4.01
N LYS A 274 14.39 16.30 4.10
CA LYS A 274 14.66 15.49 5.28
C LYS A 274 14.82 16.36 6.53
N LYS A 275 15.62 17.42 6.48
CA LYS A 275 15.78 18.34 7.63
C LYS A 275 14.44 18.95 8.06
N VAL A 276 13.61 19.34 7.10
CA VAL A 276 12.32 20.00 7.36
C VAL A 276 11.30 19.01 7.94
N ILE A 277 11.14 17.84 7.34
CA ILE A 277 10.24 16.78 7.85
C ILE A 277 10.61 16.41 9.29
N TYR A 278 11.90 16.28 9.61
CA TYR A 278 12.34 15.89 10.96
C TYR A 278 12.01 16.93 12.04
N LEU A 279 11.67 18.17 11.67
CA LEU A 279 11.15 19.14 12.64
C LEU A 279 9.80 18.69 13.24
N LEU A 280 9.00 17.93 12.49
CA LEU A 280 7.69 17.45 12.93
C LEU A 280 7.80 16.45 14.09
N LYS A 281 8.97 15.83 14.33
CA LYS A 281 9.20 14.96 15.51
C LYS A 281 9.00 15.68 16.85
N LYS A 282 8.97 17.01 16.84
CA LYS A 282 8.71 17.83 18.04
C LYS A 282 7.21 18.02 18.33
N ASP A 283 6.33 17.60 17.44
CA ASP A 283 4.88 17.71 17.65
C ASP A 283 4.36 16.53 18.48
N GLU A 284 3.92 16.81 19.70
CA GLU A 284 3.48 15.78 20.66
C GLU A 284 2.22 15.04 20.18
N PHE A 285 1.28 15.75 19.54
CA PHE A 285 0.02 15.16 19.07
C PHE A 285 0.27 14.20 17.90
N LEU A 286 1.14 14.59 16.97
CA LEU A 286 1.59 13.72 15.89
C LEU A 286 2.35 12.50 16.43
N MET A 287 3.33 12.72 17.30
CA MET A 287 4.18 11.64 17.81
C MET A 287 3.42 10.64 18.68
N ASP A 288 2.36 11.06 19.37
CA ASP A 288 1.45 10.14 20.06
C ASP A 288 0.87 9.10 19.09
N LYS A 289 0.39 9.53 17.92
CA LYS A 289 -0.14 8.61 16.90
C LYS A 289 0.92 7.70 16.32
N VAL A 290 2.11 8.22 16.04
CA VAL A 290 3.24 7.42 15.54
C VAL A 290 3.59 6.29 16.53
N LEU A 291 3.58 6.59 17.84
CA LEU A 291 4.05 5.65 18.86
C LEU A 291 2.97 4.65 19.33
N ASN A 292 1.70 5.07 19.32
CA ASN A 292 0.63 4.37 20.05
C ASN A 292 -0.50 3.82 19.17
N HIS A 293 -0.48 4.00 17.84
CA HIS A 293 -1.48 3.38 16.96
C HIS A 293 -1.34 1.85 16.91
N ASN A 294 -2.39 1.16 16.46
CA ASN A 294 -2.37 -0.29 16.29
C ASN A 294 -1.39 -0.71 15.19
N PRO A 295 -0.30 -1.43 15.50
CA PRO A 295 0.76 -1.73 14.54
C PRO A 295 0.33 -2.69 13.42
N SER A 296 -0.85 -3.31 13.52
CA SER A 296 -1.41 -4.17 12.47
C SER A 296 -1.84 -3.39 11.22
N TYR A 297 -1.97 -2.06 11.32
CA TYR A 297 -2.27 -1.18 10.19
C TYR A 297 -1.03 -0.76 9.38
N GLY A 298 0.19 -1.04 9.87
CA GLY A 298 1.42 -0.67 9.17
C GLY A 298 2.04 0.63 9.71
N TYR A 299 2.88 1.31 8.92
CA TYR A 299 3.38 2.67 9.20
C TYR A 299 4.02 2.88 10.58
N ASN A 300 4.76 1.86 11.03
CA ASN A 300 5.27 1.74 12.40
C ASN A 300 6.54 2.56 12.71
N SER A 301 6.92 3.49 11.82
CA SER A 301 8.02 4.44 12.04
C SER A 301 7.57 5.85 11.69
N PHE A 302 8.23 6.86 12.26
CA PHE A 302 7.93 8.26 11.94
C PHE A 302 8.01 8.54 10.44
N GLU A 303 9.04 8.04 9.76
CA GLU A 303 9.25 8.28 8.33
C GLU A 303 8.13 7.65 7.50
N THR A 304 7.73 6.40 7.80
CA THR A 304 6.64 5.72 7.08
C THR A 304 5.27 6.32 7.38
N PHE A 305 5.04 6.78 8.61
CA PHE A 305 3.82 7.48 9.00
C PHE A 305 3.68 8.82 8.28
N ILE A 306 4.73 9.65 8.25
CA ILE A 306 4.68 10.93 7.54
C ILE A 306 4.53 10.72 6.04
N GLU A 307 5.21 9.73 5.46
CA GLU A 307 5.05 9.40 4.06
C GLU A 307 3.60 9.02 3.72
N GLU A 308 2.99 8.16 4.53
CA GLU A 308 1.59 7.75 4.40
C GLU A 308 0.65 8.95 4.50
N ASP A 309 0.79 9.78 5.53
CA ASP A 309 -0.10 10.93 5.71
C ASP A 309 0.06 11.98 4.60
N CYS A 310 1.27 12.10 4.01
CA CYS A 310 1.49 12.90 2.81
C CYS A 310 0.71 12.34 1.61
N VAL A 311 0.79 11.02 1.39
CA VAL A 311 0.05 10.36 0.31
C VAL A 311 -1.46 10.45 0.54
N GLN A 312 -1.96 10.22 1.74
CA GLN A 312 -3.38 10.36 2.09
C GLN A 312 -3.91 11.75 1.73
N ALA A 313 -3.20 12.82 2.12
CA ALA A 313 -3.62 14.19 1.82
C ALA A 313 -3.62 14.48 0.30
N LEU A 314 -2.57 14.06 -0.42
CA LEU A 314 -2.50 14.19 -1.88
C LEU A 314 -3.59 13.39 -2.60
N GLU A 315 -3.83 12.16 -2.15
CA GLU A 315 -4.86 11.27 -2.68
C GLU A 315 -6.22 11.94 -2.60
N GLN A 316 -6.53 12.57 -1.47
CA GLN A 316 -7.80 13.28 -1.32
C GLN A 316 -7.94 14.44 -2.32
N ILE A 317 -6.89 15.23 -2.55
CA ILE A 317 -6.90 16.32 -3.54
C ILE A 317 -7.14 15.80 -4.96
N ILE A 318 -6.46 14.72 -5.34
CA ILE A 318 -6.61 14.13 -6.69
C ILE A 318 -7.99 13.47 -6.85
N ASN A 319 -8.47 12.77 -5.82
CA ASN A 319 -9.80 12.14 -5.84
C ASN A 319 -10.91 13.17 -6.07
N GLU A 320 -10.87 14.31 -5.38
CA GLU A 320 -11.83 15.41 -5.57
C GLU A 320 -11.77 15.98 -6.99
N LYS A 321 -10.56 16.12 -7.56
CA LYS A 321 -10.39 16.60 -8.94
C LYS A 321 -11.01 15.63 -9.96
N LEU A 322 -10.94 14.32 -9.68
CA LEU A 322 -11.44 13.26 -10.55
C LEU A 322 -12.90 12.85 -10.27
N ASN A 323 -13.57 13.44 -9.28
CA ASN A 323 -14.92 13.08 -8.82
C ASN A 323 -15.02 11.60 -8.37
N ILE A 324 -14.04 11.12 -7.60
CA ILE A 324 -13.95 9.75 -7.05
C ILE A 324 -14.01 9.79 -5.51
N GLU A 325 -14.26 10.96 -4.93
CA GLU A 325 -14.05 11.19 -3.51
C GLU A 325 -14.98 10.40 -2.60
N ALA A 326 -14.42 10.00 -1.45
CA ALA A 326 -15.21 9.87 -0.24
C ALA A 326 -15.06 11.17 0.55
N GLU A 327 -16.09 11.51 1.31
CA GLU A 327 -16.07 12.64 2.23
C GLU A 327 -14.90 12.47 3.23
N ALA A 328 -13.95 13.42 3.21
CA ALA A 328 -12.65 13.31 3.87
C ALA A 328 -12.77 13.18 5.40
N HIS A 329 -13.70 13.90 6.03
CA HIS A 329 -13.88 13.88 7.48
C HIS A 329 -14.32 12.49 7.93
N ARG A 330 -15.35 11.93 7.31
CA ARG A 330 -15.81 10.58 7.62
C ARG A 330 -14.74 9.54 7.32
N ARG A 331 -14.07 9.64 6.17
CA ARG A 331 -13.02 8.69 5.78
C ARG A 331 -11.92 8.61 6.83
N TRP A 332 -11.29 9.73 7.19
CA TRP A 332 -10.15 9.71 8.12
C TRP A 332 -10.53 9.57 9.58
N LYS A 333 -11.77 9.88 9.96
CA LYS A 333 -12.26 9.59 11.32
C LYS A 333 -12.40 8.08 11.57
N GLU A 334 -12.81 7.33 10.55
CA GLU A 334 -13.07 5.90 10.64
C GLU A 334 -11.86 5.05 10.22
N ALA A 335 -11.06 5.52 9.26
CA ALA A 335 -9.87 4.83 8.79
C ALA A 335 -8.80 4.74 9.89
N ASP A 336 -8.21 3.56 10.03
CA ASP A 336 -6.98 3.33 10.80
C ASP A 336 -7.03 3.88 12.23
N GLU A 337 -8.20 3.76 12.86
CA GLU A 337 -8.47 4.27 14.21
C GLU A 337 -8.18 5.77 14.36
N GLY A 338 -8.34 6.53 13.28
CA GLY A 338 -8.13 7.97 13.22
C GLY A 338 -6.66 8.38 13.31
N MET A 339 -5.72 7.52 12.91
CA MET A 339 -4.30 7.82 13.01
C MET A 339 -3.82 8.93 12.06
N HIS A 340 -4.49 9.16 10.92
CA HIS A 340 -4.08 10.08 9.85
C HIS A 340 -4.22 11.58 10.20
N VAL A 341 -3.59 12.00 11.30
CA VAL A 341 -3.72 13.35 11.86
C VAL A 341 -2.94 14.39 11.05
N PHE A 342 -1.78 14.02 10.49
CA PHE A 342 -1.00 14.91 9.64
C PHE A 342 -1.65 15.03 8.27
N ALA A 343 -2.28 13.96 7.75
CA ALA A 343 -3.02 14.02 6.49
C ALA A 343 -4.14 15.07 6.55
N ALA A 344 -4.96 15.05 7.61
CA ALA A 344 -6.03 16.03 7.81
C ALA A 344 -5.51 17.47 7.91
N ALA A 345 -4.41 17.68 8.64
CA ALA A 345 -3.79 18.99 8.76
C ALA A 345 -3.20 19.48 7.42
N LEU A 346 -2.46 18.62 6.73
CA LEU A 346 -1.83 18.91 5.45
C LEU A 346 -2.89 19.20 4.38
N TYR A 347 -3.93 18.37 4.27
CA TYR A 347 -5.05 18.60 3.36
C TYR A 347 -5.74 19.95 3.62
N SER A 348 -6.02 20.28 4.88
CA SER A 348 -6.63 21.57 5.24
C SER A 348 -5.79 22.75 4.75
N VAL A 349 -4.47 22.66 4.93
CA VAL A 349 -3.52 23.69 4.47
C VAL A 349 -3.43 23.71 2.93
N MET A 350 -3.44 22.55 2.26
CA MET A 350 -3.48 22.46 0.79
C MET A 350 -4.72 23.12 0.20
N LYS A 351 -5.90 22.93 0.81
CA LYS A 351 -7.14 23.60 0.38
C LYS A 351 -7.08 25.11 0.60
N LYS A 352 -6.60 25.55 1.77
CA LYS A 352 -6.42 26.98 2.12
C LYS A 352 -5.49 27.69 1.12
N GLU A 353 -4.36 27.07 0.81
CA GLU A 353 -3.31 27.63 -0.06
C GLU A 353 -3.55 27.37 -1.56
N LYS A 354 -4.64 26.66 -1.92
CA LYS A 354 -4.96 26.26 -3.29
C LYS A 354 -3.78 25.53 -3.97
N PHE A 355 -3.26 24.52 -3.28
CA PHE A 355 -2.13 23.71 -3.75
C PHE A 355 -2.31 23.26 -5.21
N ASN A 356 -1.20 23.22 -5.94
CA ASN A 356 -1.08 22.81 -7.35
C ASN A 356 -1.87 23.66 -8.38
N GLN A 357 -2.68 24.66 -7.96
CA GLN A 357 -3.42 25.53 -8.90
C GLN A 357 -2.51 26.27 -9.90
N LYS A 358 -1.26 26.56 -9.50
CA LYS A 358 -0.24 27.19 -10.35
C LYS A 358 0.89 26.22 -10.72
N GLY A 359 0.67 24.91 -10.61
CA GLY A 359 1.68 23.88 -10.89
C GLY A 359 2.77 23.75 -9.83
N GLU A 360 2.53 24.20 -8.59
CA GLU A 360 3.47 23.97 -7.48
C GLU A 360 3.61 22.47 -7.21
N LYS A 361 4.85 22.00 -7.11
CA LYS A 361 5.19 20.61 -6.84
C LYS A 361 5.01 20.29 -5.36
N PHE A 362 4.58 19.07 -5.06
CA PHE A 362 4.31 18.65 -3.67
C PHE A 362 5.49 18.86 -2.72
N ARG A 363 6.70 18.46 -3.13
CA ARG A 363 7.94 18.64 -2.35
C ARG A 363 8.11 20.09 -1.88
N ASP A 364 8.01 21.04 -2.80
CA ASP A 364 8.27 22.45 -2.52
C ASP A 364 7.16 23.05 -1.65
N PHE A 365 5.91 22.64 -1.90
CA PHE A 365 4.77 23.00 -1.05
C PHE A 365 4.98 22.54 0.39
N LEU A 366 5.35 21.27 0.60
CA LEU A 366 5.55 20.69 1.93
C LEU A 366 6.66 21.43 2.70
N ILE A 367 7.80 21.71 2.02
CA ILE A 367 8.90 22.49 2.61
C ILE A 367 8.42 23.89 3.02
N ARG A 368 7.69 24.58 2.13
CA ARG A 368 7.18 25.93 2.36
C ARG A 368 6.23 25.97 3.55
N MET A 369 5.30 25.03 3.66
CA MET A 369 4.31 24.99 4.74
C MET A 369 4.90 24.68 6.11
N ILE A 370 5.90 23.81 6.18
CA ILE A 370 6.57 23.53 7.45
C ILE A 370 7.46 24.70 7.87
N ARG A 371 8.20 25.33 6.94
CA ARG A 371 9.12 26.45 7.26
C ARG A 371 8.41 27.75 7.59
N SER A 372 7.30 28.06 6.91
CA SER A 372 6.49 29.25 7.19
C SER A 372 5.75 29.17 8.52
N GLY A 373 5.68 27.97 9.12
CA GLY A 373 5.05 27.73 10.41
C GLY A 373 3.58 27.33 10.32
N GLU A 374 2.99 27.26 9.13
CA GLU A 374 1.62 26.78 8.93
C GLU A 374 1.45 25.32 9.40
N LEU A 375 2.47 24.47 9.18
CA LEU A 375 2.54 23.09 9.69
C LEU A 375 3.61 22.90 10.79
N ALA A 376 3.88 23.93 11.59
CA ALA A 376 4.86 23.83 12.69
C ALA A 376 4.39 22.89 13.83
N PRO A 377 5.32 22.32 14.61
CA PRO A 377 4.98 21.61 15.84
C PRO A 377 4.08 22.42 16.78
N GLY A 378 3.04 21.77 17.31
CA GLY A 378 1.99 22.38 18.13
C GLY A 378 0.82 22.94 17.32
N ARG A 379 0.97 23.13 16.00
CA ARG A 379 -0.12 23.62 15.12
C ARG A 379 -0.97 22.49 14.54
N ILE A 380 -0.41 21.29 14.38
CA ILE A 380 -1.08 20.15 13.73
C ILE A 380 -2.41 19.86 14.44
N LYS A 381 -2.41 19.78 15.78
CA LYS A 381 -3.63 19.52 16.55
C LYS A 381 -4.71 20.59 16.33
N ILE A 382 -4.32 21.86 16.31
CA ILE A 382 -5.27 22.97 16.12
C ILE A 382 -5.95 22.86 14.75
N ILE A 383 -5.18 22.57 13.70
CA ILE A 383 -5.71 22.41 12.35
C ILE A 383 -6.62 21.17 12.28
N TYR A 384 -6.18 20.05 12.86
CA TYR A 384 -6.96 18.82 12.95
C TYR A 384 -8.30 19.03 13.65
N ASP A 385 -8.31 19.69 14.82
CA ASP A 385 -9.53 19.97 15.57
C ASP A 385 -10.48 20.86 14.75
N ASN A 386 -9.94 21.88 14.06
CA ASN A 386 -10.73 22.77 13.20
C ASN A 386 -11.31 22.05 11.97
N PHE A 387 -10.55 21.13 11.36
CA PHE A 387 -11.02 20.30 10.27
C PHE A 387 -12.29 19.56 10.70
N TYR A 388 -12.26 18.86 11.83
CA TYR A 388 -13.44 18.14 12.32
C TYR A 388 -14.57 19.01 12.87
N ALA A 389 -14.29 20.24 13.31
CA ALA A 389 -15.31 21.19 13.72
C ALA A 389 -16.12 21.77 12.53
N GLN A 390 -15.53 21.80 11.33
CA GLN A 390 -16.19 22.31 10.12
C GLN A 390 -16.98 21.24 9.36
N GLY A 391 -16.67 19.96 9.56
CA GLY A 391 -17.33 18.82 8.92
C GLY A 391 -18.44 18.13 9.75
N SER A 392 -18.80 18.68 10.92
CA SER A 392 -19.89 18.20 11.80
C SER A 392 -21.19 18.94 11.60
#